data_AF-A0A099NXT7-F1
#
_entry.id   AF-A0A099NXT7-F1
#
_cell.length_a   1.000
_cell.length_b   1.000
_cell.length_c   1.000
_cell.angle_alpha   90.00
_cell.angle_beta   90.00
_cell.angle_gamma   90.00
#
_symmetry.space_group_name_H-M   'P 1'
#
loop_
_entity.id
_entity.type
_entity.pdbx_description
1 polymer ?
#
loop_
_entity_poly.entity_id
_entity_poly.type
_entity_poly.pdbx_seq_one_letter_code
_entity_poly.pdbx_strand_id
1 'polypeptide(L)'
;MPVNRMESCKWNRVYSSIRELLMGHVEISGVLSRKFVKDLTDYFITSESTKRRLQELIRSRDVFRREVVERKLTIVRFFKEFDLSKNDYTSIPLSFILETFGHIKPRYYSITSSECVEKDRVGVMIKLVKDKPNNFVGQCSQTIMLAKSDTALGVFIRRSKFKLPYDLSRPLIFVGAGTGVAPFRGFLMEIVSAKYKLDQITRVVMYLGAVGRPA
;
A
#
# COMPACT_ATOMS: atom_id res chain seq x y z
N MET A 1 21.54 3.64 14.56
CA MET A 1 20.63 4.67 15.12
C MET A 1 19.52 3.95 15.85
N PRO A 2 19.18 4.33 17.10
CA PRO A 2 18.11 3.67 17.84
C PRO A 2 16.80 3.88 17.07
N VAL A 3 16.11 2.78 16.76
CA VAL A 3 14.79 2.81 16.16
C VAL A 3 13.87 3.43 17.21
N ASN A 4 13.50 4.69 17.05
CA ASN A 4 12.44 5.30 17.84
C ASN A 4 11.18 4.47 17.60
N ARG A 5 10.90 3.52 18.51
CA ARG A 5 9.59 2.86 18.57
C ARG A 5 8.59 3.98 18.75
N MET A 6 7.75 4.21 17.75
CA MET A 6 6.54 5.01 17.96
C MET A 6 5.68 4.24 18.97
N GLU A 7 5.81 4.60 20.25
CA GLU A 7 5.09 3.93 21.35
C GLU A 7 3.58 4.12 21.28
N SER A 8 3.09 5.03 20.44
CA SER A 8 1.68 5.17 20.08
C SER A 8 1.54 6.04 18.83
N CYS A 9 0.59 5.70 17.95
CA CYS A 9 0.06 6.66 16.97
C CYS A 9 -0.64 7.78 17.74
N LYS A 10 0.08 8.83 18.07
CA LYS A 10 -0.51 10.06 18.61
C LYS A 10 -1.20 10.79 17.46
N TRP A 11 -2.50 10.53 17.29
CA TRP A 11 -3.35 11.22 16.31
C TRP A 11 -3.51 12.72 16.60
N ASN A 12 -3.09 13.19 17.78
CA ASN A 12 -3.05 14.61 18.16
C ASN A 12 -1.78 15.31 17.64
N ARG A 13 -1.48 15.18 16.35
CA ARG A 13 -0.39 15.93 15.71
C ARG A 13 -0.98 17.14 14.99
N VAL A 14 -0.54 18.33 15.36
CA VAL A 14 -0.76 19.53 14.54
C VAL A 14 0.10 19.35 13.29
N TYR A 15 -0.54 19.29 12.13
CA TYR A 15 0.16 19.18 10.85
C TYR A 15 0.82 20.52 10.53
N SER A 16 2.08 20.47 10.10
CA SER A 16 2.89 21.67 9.85
C SER A 16 2.49 22.36 8.54
N SER A 17 1.84 21.63 7.63
CA SER A 17 1.32 22.18 6.35
C SER A 17 0.24 21.29 5.72
N ILE A 18 -0.55 21.88 4.80
CA ILE A 18 -1.49 21.13 3.94
C ILE A 18 -0.76 20.05 3.13
N ARG A 19 0.47 20.34 2.68
CA ARG A 19 1.31 19.38 1.96
C ARG A 19 1.60 18.15 2.81
N GLU A 20 1.98 18.33 4.07
CA GLU A 20 2.24 17.22 5.00
C GLU A 20 0.98 16.37 5.24
N LEU A 21 -0.17 17.03 5.42
CA LEU A 21 -1.47 16.37 5.58
C LEU A 21 -1.81 15.49 4.36
N LEU A 22 -1.76 16.06 3.15
CA LEU A 22 -2.12 15.35 1.92
C LEU A 22 -1.13 14.25 1.54
N MET A 23 0.17 14.42 1.82
CA MET A 23 1.18 13.41 1.49
C MET A 23 1.23 12.25 2.50
N GLY A 24 0.94 12.52 3.78
CA GLY A 24 1.16 11.54 4.86
C GLY A 24 -0.11 10.90 5.43
N HIS A 25 -1.27 11.53 5.28
CA HIS A 25 -2.42 11.21 6.14
C HIS A 25 -3.74 11.02 5.39
N VAL A 26 -3.87 11.51 4.15
CA VAL A 26 -5.10 11.45 3.34
C VAL A 26 -4.91 10.56 2.11
N GLU A 27 -5.81 9.61 1.86
CA GLU A 27 -5.72 8.65 0.75
C GLU A 27 -6.19 9.28 -0.59
N ILE A 28 -5.43 10.26 -1.09
CA ILE A 28 -5.72 10.98 -2.35
C ILE A 28 -5.39 10.18 -3.63
N SER A 29 -4.78 9.01 -3.47
CA SER A 29 -4.35 8.15 -4.59
C SER A 29 -5.25 6.94 -4.82
N GLY A 30 -6.35 6.87 -4.06
CA GLY A 30 -7.40 5.89 -4.28
C GLY A 30 -8.18 6.16 -5.57
N VAL A 31 -8.83 5.10 -6.06
CA VAL A 31 -9.82 5.19 -7.15
C VAL A 31 -11.05 5.94 -6.64
N LEU A 32 -11.58 6.84 -7.45
CA LEU A 32 -12.75 7.65 -7.07
C LEU A 32 -14.03 6.82 -6.96
N SER A 33 -14.83 7.13 -5.93
CA SER A 33 -16.17 6.56 -5.80
C SER A 33 -17.18 7.30 -6.67
N ARG A 34 -18.23 6.60 -7.12
CA ARG A 34 -19.31 7.22 -7.88
C ARG A 34 -20.05 8.30 -7.08
N LYS A 35 -20.14 8.13 -5.75
CA LYS A 35 -20.69 9.13 -4.83
C LYS A 35 -19.84 10.39 -4.83
N PHE A 36 -18.52 10.28 -4.70
CA PHE A 36 -17.63 11.43 -4.75
C PHE A 36 -17.78 12.21 -6.06
N VAL A 37 -17.81 11.52 -7.21
CA VAL A 37 -17.96 12.19 -8.50
C VAL A 37 -19.33 12.87 -8.63
N LYS A 38 -20.39 12.27 -8.08
CA LYS A 38 -21.72 12.89 -8.00
C LYS A 38 -21.69 14.17 -7.15
N ASP A 39 -21.20 14.09 -5.92
CA ASP A 39 -21.15 15.23 -5.02
C ASP A 39 -20.26 16.34 -5.60
N LEU A 40 -19.14 15.99 -6.24
CA LEU A 40 -18.31 16.94 -6.97
C LEU A 40 -19.09 17.69 -8.06
N THR A 41 -19.83 16.94 -8.88
CA THR A 41 -20.62 17.44 -10.02
C THR A 41 -21.75 18.36 -9.57
N ASP A 42 -22.43 18.03 -8.48
CA ASP A 42 -23.60 18.75 -8.01
C ASP A 42 -23.24 20.08 -7.33
N TYR A 43 -22.11 20.13 -6.61
CA TYR A 43 -21.77 21.28 -5.75
C TYR A 43 -20.66 22.20 -6.29
N PHE A 44 -19.70 21.68 -7.07
CA PHE A 44 -18.48 22.43 -7.38
C PHE A 44 -18.24 22.68 -8.86
N ILE A 45 -18.86 21.90 -9.76
CA ILE A 45 -18.71 22.06 -11.20
C ILE A 45 -19.66 23.13 -11.72
N THR A 46 -19.08 24.16 -12.33
CA THR A 46 -19.82 25.34 -12.84
C THR A 46 -20.11 25.26 -14.34
N SER A 47 -19.25 24.58 -15.11
CA SER A 47 -19.43 24.38 -16.55
C SER A 47 -20.57 23.40 -16.82
N GLU A 48 -21.64 23.87 -17.47
CA GLU A 48 -22.79 23.05 -17.85
C GLU A 48 -22.42 21.88 -18.78
N SER A 49 -21.45 22.10 -19.69
CA SER A 49 -20.96 21.04 -20.59
C SER A 49 -20.28 19.91 -19.82
N THR A 50 -19.41 20.26 -18.87
CA THR A 50 -18.71 19.31 -17.99
C THR A 50 -19.70 18.60 -17.08
N LYS A 51 -20.66 19.34 -16.51
CA LYS A 51 -21.71 18.81 -15.64
C LYS A 51 -22.54 17.75 -16.36
N ARG A 52 -22.98 18.00 -17.60
CA ARG A 52 -23.71 17.02 -18.41
C ARG A 52 -22.88 15.75 -18.65
N ARG A 53 -21.62 15.89 -19.06
CA ARG A 53 -20.71 14.75 -19.29
C ARG A 53 -20.51 13.89 -18.02
N LEU A 54 -20.36 14.54 -16.87
CA LEU A 54 -20.21 13.83 -15.59
C LEU A 54 -21.52 13.15 -15.15
N GLN A 55 -22.68 13.78 -15.37
CA GLN A 55 -23.97 13.18 -15.08
C GLN A 55 -24.22 11.92 -15.92
N GLU A 56 -23.86 11.93 -17.21
CA GLU A 56 -23.92 10.76 -18.08
C GLU A 56 -23.01 9.62 -17.57
N LEU A 57 -21.78 9.97 -17.15
CA LEU A 57 -20.83 9.03 -16.54
C LEU A 57 -21.40 8.40 -15.25
N ILE A 58 -22.03 9.20 -14.37
CA ILE A 58 -22.60 8.73 -13.09
C ILE A 58 -23.83 7.85 -13.30
N ARG A 59 -24.63 8.13 -14.34
CA ARG A 59 -25.90 7.45 -14.62
C ARG A 59 -25.71 5.96 -14.86
N SER A 60 -24.67 5.57 -15.61
CA SER A 60 -24.38 4.16 -15.89
C SER A 60 -23.26 3.61 -15.00
N ARG A 61 -23.59 2.60 -14.18
CA ARG A 61 -22.61 1.91 -13.34
C ARG A 61 -21.50 1.24 -14.16
N ASP A 62 -21.85 0.69 -15.31
CA ASP A 62 -20.91 -0.06 -16.14
C ASP A 62 -19.98 0.86 -16.92
N VAL A 63 -20.48 2.02 -17.35
CA VAL A 63 -19.63 3.08 -17.94
C VAL A 63 -18.69 3.64 -16.86
N PHE A 64 -19.20 3.96 -15.67
CA PHE A 64 -18.36 4.45 -14.56
C PHE A 64 -17.25 3.46 -14.20
N ARG A 65 -17.58 2.16 -14.15
CA ARG A 65 -16.59 1.11 -13.87
C ARG A 65 -15.47 1.09 -14.92
N ARG A 66 -15.81 1.08 -16.21
CA ARG A 66 -14.83 1.06 -17.30
C ARG A 66 -13.98 2.33 -17.35
N GLU A 67 -14.62 3.50 -17.28
CA GLU A 67 -13.96 4.79 -17.46
C GLU A 67 -13.18 5.28 -16.24
N VAL A 68 -13.58 4.88 -15.02
CA VAL A 68 -12.97 5.39 -13.78
C VAL A 68 -12.26 4.28 -13.00
N VAL A 69 -12.96 3.17 -12.74
CA VAL A 69 -12.48 2.14 -11.81
C VAL A 69 -11.39 1.27 -12.43
N GLU A 70 -11.64 0.73 -13.62
CA GLU A 70 -10.70 -0.14 -14.34
C GLU A 70 -9.48 0.63 -14.83
N ARG A 71 -9.67 1.92 -15.16
CA ARG A 71 -8.60 2.87 -15.47
C ARG A 71 -7.84 3.40 -14.24
N LYS A 72 -8.28 3.03 -13.03
CA LYS A 72 -7.72 3.43 -11.73
C LYS A 72 -7.48 4.94 -11.63
N LEU A 73 -8.47 5.73 -12.00
CA LEU A 73 -8.35 7.19 -11.97
C LEU A 73 -8.29 7.69 -10.52
N THR A 74 -7.16 8.31 -10.18
CA THR A 74 -6.99 9.10 -8.94
C THR A 74 -7.63 10.47 -9.13
N ILE A 75 -7.80 11.24 -8.05
CA ILE A 75 -8.39 12.59 -8.13
C ILE A 75 -7.70 13.48 -9.18
N VAL A 76 -6.36 13.53 -9.17
CA VAL A 76 -5.58 14.36 -10.10
C VAL A 76 -5.73 13.87 -11.55
N ARG A 77 -5.79 12.55 -11.77
CA ARG A 77 -5.96 11.99 -13.11
C ARG A 77 -7.37 12.21 -13.63
N PHE A 78 -8.37 12.06 -12.77
CA PHE A 78 -9.75 12.34 -13.11
C PHE A 78 -9.96 13.80 -13.51
N PHE A 79 -9.38 14.73 -12.74
CA PHE A 79 -9.42 16.16 -13.04
C PHE A 79 -8.86 16.50 -14.42
N LYS A 80 -7.73 15.88 -14.78
CA LYS A 80 -7.13 16.02 -16.12
C LYS A 80 -7.97 15.37 -17.22
N GLU A 81 -8.52 14.18 -16.98
CA GLU A 81 -9.28 13.40 -17.98
C GLU A 81 -10.61 14.08 -18.38
N PHE A 82 -11.25 14.73 -17.41
CA PHE A 82 -12.53 15.41 -17.61
C PHE A 82 -12.38 16.91 -17.82
N ASP A 83 -11.15 17.37 -18.05
CA ASP A 83 -10.78 18.76 -18.33
C ASP A 83 -11.46 19.75 -17.36
N LEU A 84 -11.39 19.44 -16.07
CA LEU A 84 -11.91 20.35 -15.06
C LEU A 84 -11.05 21.62 -15.10
N SER A 85 -11.68 22.78 -15.21
CA SER A 85 -10.96 24.03 -15.36
C SER A 85 -10.26 24.40 -14.05
N LYS A 86 -9.25 25.29 -14.12
CA LYS A 86 -8.61 25.83 -12.91
C LYS A 86 -9.62 26.47 -11.96
N ASN A 87 -10.68 27.06 -12.50
CA ASN A 87 -11.77 27.68 -11.75
C ASN A 87 -12.60 26.63 -11.00
N ASP A 88 -12.78 25.43 -11.58
CA ASP A 88 -13.47 24.32 -10.91
C ASP A 88 -12.63 23.72 -9.77
N TYR A 89 -11.29 23.82 -9.79
CA TYR A 89 -10.47 23.37 -8.66
C TYR A 89 -10.52 24.32 -7.48
N THR A 90 -10.55 25.63 -7.76
CA THR A 90 -10.52 26.66 -6.71
C THR A 90 -11.82 26.72 -5.91
N SER A 91 -12.92 26.22 -6.45
CA SER A 91 -14.20 26.14 -5.74
C SER A 91 -14.29 24.97 -4.77
N ILE A 92 -13.44 23.93 -4.91
CA ILE A 92 -13.48 22.73 -4.08
C ILE A 92 -12.84 23.02 -2.71
N PRO A 93 -13.61 23.02 -1.61
CA PRO A 93 -13.07 23.26 -0.29
C PRO A 93 -12.14 22.13 0.14
N LEU A 94 -11.06 22.46 0.85
CA LEU A 94 -10.18 21.45 1.43
C LEU A 94 -10.96 20.52 2.38
N SER A 95 -11.93 21.05 3.14
CA SER A 95 -12.79 20.25 4.03
C SER A 95 -13.52 19.14 3.28
N PHE A 96 -14.07 19.42 2.10
CA PHE A 96 -14.75 18.41 1.27
C PHE A 96 -13.80 17.26 0.89
N ILE A 97 -12.55 17.57 0.53
CA ILE A 97 -11.53 16.55 0.24
C ILE A 97 -11.23 15.73 1.50
N LEU A 98 -11.01 16.38 2.65
CA LEU A 98 -10.66 15.70 3.89
C LEU A 98 -11.79 14.82 4.45
N GLU A 99 -13.04 15.25 4.29
CA GLU A 99 -14.22 14.49 4.73
C GLU A 99 -14.51 13.31 3.79
N THR A 100 -14.23 13.46 2.49
CA THR A 100 -14.51 12.40 1.52
C THR A 100 -13.40 11.35 1.47
N PHE A 101 -12.14 11.77 1.50
CA PHE A 101 -11.01 10.85 1.45
C PHE A 101 -10.64 10.42 2.87
N GLY A 102 -10.70 9.10 3.09
CA GLY A 102 -10.28 8.52 4.37
C GLY A 102 -8.77 8.60 4.60
N HIS A 103 -8.36 8.17 5.79
CA HIS A 103 -6.95 8.11 6.16
C HIS A 103 -6.14 7.13 5.30
N ILE A 104 -4.87 7.45 5.06
CA ILE A 104 -3.92 6.49 4.49
C ILE A 104 -3.83 5.28 5.41
N LYS A 105 -4.16 4.11 4.87
CA LYS A 105 -4.07 2.85 5.61
C LYS A 105 -2.64 2.31 5.56
N PRO A 106 -2.12 1.70 6.64
CA PRO A 106 -0.84 1.01 6.58
C PRO A 106 -0.92 -0.21 5.66
N ARG A 107 0.19 -0.53 4.99
CA ARG A 107 0.31 -1.71 4.13
C ARG A 107 1.16 -2.76 4.85
N TYR A 108 0.64 -3.99 4.91
CA TYR A 108 1.28 -5.10 5.62
C TYR A 108 2.23 -5.87 4.70
N TYR A 109 3.41 -6.19 5.22
CA TYR A 109 4.39 -7.06 4.56
C TYR A 109 4.83 -8.16 5.52
N SER A 110 5.11 -9.34 4.98
CA SER A 110 5.69 -10.43 5.76
C SER A 110 7.15 -10.10 6.05
N ILE A 111 7.53 -10.20 7.33
CA ILE A 111 8.91 -10.02 7.77
C ILE A 111 9.75 -11.18 7.21
N THR A 112 10.91 -10.85 6.64
CA THR A 112 11.83 -11.80 6.02
C THR A 112 13.07 -12.07 6.85
N SER A 113 13.26 -11.35 7.96
CA SER A 113 14.36 -11.54 8.91
C SER A 113 13.93 -12.39 10.11
N SER A 114 14.92 -12.83 10.88
CA SER A 114 14.77 -13.47 12.19
C SER A 114 15.42 -12.57 13.24
N GLU A 115 14.72 -12.34 14.35
CA GLU A 115 15.25 -11.56 15.48
C GLU A 115 16.46 -12.25 16.15
N CYS A 116 16.55 -13.58 16.06
CA CYS A 116 17.70 -14.34 16.56
C CYS A 116 18.98 -14.08 15.76
N VAL A 117 18.86 -13.73 14.48
CA VAL A 117 20.01 -13.46 13.59
C VAL A 117 20.25 -11.96 13.42
N GLU A 118 19.20 -11.16 13.31
CA GLU A 118 19.23 -9.72 13.02
C GLU A 118 18.40 -8.94 14.05
N LYS A 119 18.93 -8.73 15.26
CA LYS A 119 18.19 -8.10 16.37
C LYS A 119 17.68 -6.69 16.08
N ASP A 120 18.48 -5.88 15.39
CA ASP A 120 18.20 -4.46 15.14
C ASP A 120 17.72 -4.18 13.71
N ARG A 121 17.34 -5.23 12.94
CA ARG A 121 16.91 -5.08 11.55
C ARG A 121 15.65 -5.88 11.24
N VAL A 122 14.74 -5.23 10.53
CA VAL A 122 13.54 -5.87 9.99
C VAL A 122 13.68 -5.96 8.48
N GLY A 123 13.82 -7.18 7.96
CA GLY A 123 13.81 -7.44 6.53
C GLY A 123 12.37 -7.51 6.00
N VAL A 124 12.15 -6.95 4.82
CA VAL A 124 10.90 -7.08 4.06
C VAL A 124 11.20 -7.34 2.59
N MET A 125 10.34 -8.10 1.92
CA MET A 125 10.39 -8.31 0.48
C MET A 125 9.14 -7.71 -0.16
N ILE A 126 9.36 -6.76 -1.07
CA ILE A 126 8.29 -5.95 -1.65
C ILE A 126 8.37 -6.03 -3.16
N LYS A 127 7.26 -6.42 -3.79
CA LYS A 127 7.07 -6.27 -5.23
C LYS A 127 6.56 -4.86 -5.52
N LEU A 128 7.24 -4.16 -6.41
CA LEU A 128 6.76 -2.87 -6.91
C LEU A 128 5.43 -3.06 -7.65
N VAL A 129 4.38 -2.42 -7.16
CA VAL A 129 3.06 -2.45 -7.81
C VAL A 129 3.03 -1.36 -8.86
N LYS A 130 3.03 -1.75 -10.14
CA LYS A 130 2.91 -0.86 -11.29
C LYS A 130 1.92 -1.45 -12.30
N ASP A 131 1.05 -0.60 -12.80
CA ASP A 131 0.11 -0.88 -13.87
C ASP A 131 0.36 0.15 -14.97
N LYS A 132 1.20 -0.24 -15.94
CA LYS A 132 1.69 0.64 -17.01
C LYS A 132 0.56 1.19 -17.89
N PRO A 133 -0.39 0.37 -18.40
CA PRO A 133 -1.52 0.89 -19.19
C PRO A 133 -2.28 2.03 -18.50
N ASN A 134 -2.44 1.93 -17.18
CA ASN A 134 -3.16 2.92 -16.40
C ASN A 134 -2.27 3.95 -15.72
N ASN A 135 -0.95 3.96 -15.97
CA ASN A 135 0.02 4.79 -15.26
C ASN A 135 -0.22 4.82 -13.73
N PHE A 136 -0.60 3.68 -13.15
CA PHE A 136 -0.91 3.55 -11.73
C PHE A 136 0.27 2.91 -11.01
N VAL A 137 0.61 3.46 -9.85
CA VAL A 137 1.70 2.95 -9.00
C VAL A 137 1.20 2.80 -7.56
N GLY A 138 1.55 1.68 -6.93
CA GLY A 138 1.22 1.44 -5.54
C GLY A 138 2.05 2.31 -4.61
N GLN A 139 1.39 3.19 -3.87
CA GLN A 139 2.02 4.21 -3.03
C GLN A 139 3.11 3.66 -2.11
N CYS A 140 2.75 2.74 -1.21
CA CYS A 140 3.71 2.20 -0.25
C CYS A 140 4.91 1.51 -0.92
N SER A 141 4.68 0.73 -1.97
CA SER A 141 5.77 0.03 -2.68
C SER A 141 6.72 0.98 -3.41
N GLN A 142 6.20 2.09 -3.95
CA GLN A 142 7.02 3.11 -4.60
C GLN A 142 7.76 3.97 -3.58
N THR A 143 7.10 4.40 -2.51
CA THR A 143 7.74 5.19 -1.44
C THR A 143 8.94 4.44 -0.86
N ILE A 144 8.81 3.14 -0.57
CA ILE A 144 9.92 2.35 -0.03
C ILE A 144 11.04 2.18 -1.07
N MET A 145 10.71 2.00 -2.35
CA MET A 145 11.71 1.90 -3.41
C MET A 145 12.46 3.21 -3.66
N LEU A 146 11.81 4.36 -3.45
CA LEU A 146 12.43 5.68 -3.62
C LEU A 146 13.08 6.22 -2.34
N ALA A 147 12.87 5.55 -1.20
CA ALA A 147 13.42 5.97 0.07
C ALA A 147 14.96 5.86 0.07
N LYS A 148 15.61 6.90 0.60
CA LYS A 148 17.05 6.88 0.87
C LYS A 148 17.32 6.12 2.17
N SER A 149 18.56 5.69 2.37
CA SER A 149 18.96 4.90 3.55
C SER A 149 18.72 5.60 4.90
N ASP A 150 18.64 6.94 4.91
CA ASP A 150 18.39 7.80 6.06
C ASP A 150 16.91 8.21 6.22
N THR A 151 16.03 7.77 5.32
CA THR A 151 14.61 8.15 5.34
C THR A 151 13.89 7.44 6.49
N ALA A 152 13.34 8.21 7.43
CA ALA A 152 12.51 7.67 8.50
C ALA A 152 11.14 7.22 7.96
N LEU A 153 10.78 5.96 8.24
CA LEU A 153 9.48 5.39 7.87
C LEU A 153 8.69 5.01 9.12
N GLY A 154 7.41 5.40 9.15
CA GLY A 154 6.47 4.97 10.19
C GLY A 154 6.11 3.50 10.01
N VAL A 155 6.54 2.64 10.93
CA VAL A 155 6.30 1.20 10.88
C VAL A 155 5.81 0.67 12.23
N PHE A 156 5.02 -0.40 12.19
CA PHE A 156 4.62 -1.13 13.39
C PHE A 156 4.54 -2.63 13.08
N ILE A 157 4.66 -3.45 14.12
CA ILE A 157 4.59 -4.90 14.01
C ILE A 157 3.18 -5.35 14.37
N ARG A 158 2.49 -6.01 13.42
CA ARG A 158 1.26 -6.74 13.70
C ARG A 158 1.59 -8.19 14.02
N ARG A 159 1.26 -8.66 15.23
CA ARG A 159 1.46 -10.06 15.62
C ARG A 159 0.64 -10.98 14.72
N SER A 160 1.26 -12.10 14.31
CA SER A 160 0.66 -13.12 13.44
C SER A 160 0.68 -14.49 14.14
N LYS A 161 -0.31 -15.32 13.82
CA LYS A 161 -0.35 -16.74 14.20
C LYS A 161 0.51 -17.63 13.28
N PHE A 162 1.00 -17.09 12.16
CA PHE A 162 1.92 -17.78 11.26
C PHE A 162 3.32 -17.82 11.89
N LYS A 163 3.62 -18.94 12.54
CA LYS A 163 4.84 -19.17 13.34
C LYS A 163 5.40 -20.55 13.01
N LEU A 164 6.70 -20.72 13.27
CA LEU A 164 7.28 -22.06 13.33
C LEU A 164 6.59 -22.87 14.43
N PRO A 165 6.41 -24.19 14.23
CA PRO A 165 5.99 -25.07 15.32
C PRO A 165 7.07 -25.11 16.40
N TYR A 166 6.66 -25.40 17.64
CA TYR A 166 7.59 -25.54 18.76
C TYR A 166 8.49 -26.76 18.58
N ASP A 167 7.93 -27.84 18.03
CA ASP A 167 8.61 -29.09 17.74
C ASP A 167 9.05 -29.13 16.26
N LEU A 168 10.37 -29.15 16.04
CA LEU A 168 11.00 -29.21 14.71
C LEU A 168 11.40 -30.64 14.29
N SER A 169 11.09 -31.66 15.09
CA SER A 169 11.27 -33.08 14.72
C SER A 169 10.27 -33.54 13.65
N ARG A 170 9.27 -32.70 13.33
CA ARG A 170 8.30 -32.95 12.26
C ARG A 170 8.76 -32.28 10.97
N PRO A 171 8.57 -32.93 9.80
CA PRO A 171 8.96 -32.33 8.54
C PRO A 171 8.18 -31.03 8.29
N LEU A 172 8.89 -29.98 7.88
CA LEU A 172 8.31 -28.70 7.49
C LEU A 172 8.16 -28.64 5.97
N ILE A 173 6.98 -28.20 5.51
CA ILE A 173 6.71 -27.97 4.09
C ILE A 173 6.38 -26.50 3.90
N PHE A 174 7.25 -25.79 3.17
CA PHE A 174 7.05 -24.39 2.80
C PHE A 174 6.63 -24.30 1.33
N VAL A 175 5.53 -23.61 1.06
CA VAL A 175 5.01 -23.41 -0.30
C VAL A 175 4.83 -21.91 -0.52
N GLY A 176 5.62 -21.33 -1.42
CA GLY A 176 5.59 -19.89 -1.69
C GLY A 176 5.98 -19.54 -3.11
N ALA A 177 5.14 -18.75 -3.78
CA ALA A 177 5.42 -18.18 -5.10
C ALA A 177 5.69 -16.67 -5.01
N GLY A 178 6.67 -16.18 -5.76
CA GLY A 178 7.08 -14.76 -5.77
C GLY A 178 7.36 -14.23 -4.36
N THR A 179 6.72 -13.11 -3.99
CA THR A 179 6.85 -12.52 -2.65
C THR A 179 6.23 -13.36 -1.54
N GLY A 180 5.48 -14.43 -1.87
CA GLY A 180 4.99 -15.41 -0.91
C GLY A 180 6.10 -16.17 -0.19
N VAL A 181 7.33 -16.12 -0.71
CA VAL A 181 8.52 -16.69 -0.07
C VAL A 181 8.97 -15.93 1.20
N ALA A 182 8.51 -14.69 1.36
CA ALA A 182 8.98 -13.75 2.36
C ALA A 182 9.08 -14.31 3.80
N PRO A 183 8.01 -14.84 4.42
CA PRO A 183 8.09 -15.31 5.80
C PRO A 183 8.98 -16.55 5.95
N PHE A 184 9.09 -17.39 4.91
CA PHE A 184 9.91 -18.59 4.96
C PHE A 184 11.40 -18.27 5.01
N ARG A 185 11.85 -17.15 4.43
CA ARG A 185 13.23 -16.68 4.63
C ARG A 185 13.51 -16.42 6.11
N GLY A 186 12.59 -15.75 6.82
CA GLY A 186 12.74 -15.50 8.25
C GLY A 186 12.73 -16.80 9.07
N PHE A 187 11.88 -17.75 8.70
CA PHE A 187 11.87 -19.08 9.32
C PHE A 187 13.15 -19.85 9.10
N LEU A 188 13.69 -19.88 7.88
CA LEU A 188 14.97 -20.54 7.59
C LEU A 188 16.13 -19.90 8.35
N MET A 189 16.16 -18.57 8.45
CA MET A 189 17.16 -17.87 9.27
C MET A 189 17.05 -18.25 10.74
N GLU A 190 15.84 -18.33 11.29
CA GLU A 190 15.61 -18.75 12.67
C GLU A 190 16.07 -20.21 12.89
N ILE A 191 15.74 -21.11 11.97
CA ILE A 191 16.10 -22.54 12.02
C ILE A 191 17.61 -22.75 11.97
N VAL A 192 18.32 -22.02 11.10
CA VAL A 192 19.78 -22.10 10.93
C VAL A 192 20.53 -21.37 12.05
N SER A 193 19.86 -20.49 12.80
CA SER A 193 20.47 -19.80 13.92
C SER A 193 20.89 -20.78 15.02
N ALA A 194 21.89 -20.39 15.82
CA ALA A 194 22.43 -21.20 16.92
C ALA A 194 21.41 -21.56 18.03
N LYS A 195 20.17 -21.05 17.93
CA LYS A 195 19.07 -21.35 18.83
C LYS A 195 18.56 -22.79 18.70
N TYR A 196 18.70 -23.40 17.53
CA TYR A 196 18.28 -24.78 17.29
C TYR A 196 19.49 -25.66 17.01
N LYS A 197 19.51 -26.85 17.61
CA LYS A 197 20.47 -27.89 17.22
C LYS A 197 20.01 -28.47 15.90
N LEU A 198 20.84 -28.37 14.86
CA LEU A 198 20.46 -28.80 13.50
C LEU A 198 20.05 -30.28 13.46
N ASP A 199 20.65 -31.07 14.35
CA ASP A 199 20.41 -32.50 14.58
C ASP A 199 18.98 -32.83 15.06
N GLN A 200 18.22 -31.84 15.54
CA GLN A 200 16.80 -31.99 15.90
C GLN A 200 15.84 -31.69 14.75
N ILE A 201 16.34 -31.23 13.60
CA ILE A 201 15.53 -30.89 12.44
C ILE A 201 15.51 -32.08 11.48
N THR A 202 14.34 -32.66 11.27
CA THR A 202 14.22 -33.85 10.43
C THR A 202 14.32 -33.50 8.94
N ARG A 203 13.46 -32.60 8.45
CA ARG A 203 13.43 -32.23 7.02
C ARG A 203 12.70 -30.92 6.79
N VAL A 204 13.27 -30.04 5.96
CA VAL A 204 12.58 -28.86 5.42
C VAL A 204 12.48 -29.00 3.91
N VAL A 205 11.26 -28.99 3.37
CA VAL A 205 10.99 -29.04 1.94
C VAL A 205 10.39 -27.71 1.52
N MET A 206 10.95 -27.10 0.48
CA MET A 206 10.50 -25.80 -0.01
C MET A 206 10.08 -25.90 -1.49
N TYR A 207 8.83 -25.54 -1.77
CA TYR A 207 8.29 -25.40 -3.11
C TYR A 207 8.26 -23.92 -3.49
N LEU A 208 9.00 -23.57 -4.54
CA LEU A 208 9.15 -22.21 -5.04
C LEU A 208 8.52 -22.06 -6.42
N GLY A 209 7.89 -20.92 -6.66
CA GLY A 209 7.39 -20.53 -7.98
C GLY A 209 7.77 -19.10 -8.33
N ALA A 210 8.30 -18.87 -9.52
CA ALA A 210 8.52 -17.54 -10.06
C ALA A 210 8.25 -17.55 -11.57
N VAL A 211 7.75 -16.44 -12.10
CA VAL A 211 7.72 -16.24 -13.55
C VAL A 211 9.16 -16.01 -13.98
N GLY A 212 9.68 -16.84 -14.88
CA GLY A 212 11.04 -16.68 -15.42
C GLY A 212 11.25 -15.28 -15.98
N ARG A 213 12.49 -14.77 -15.93
CA ARG A 213 12.82 -13.57 -16.72
C ARG A 213 12.63 -13.95 -18.20
N PRO A 214 11.97 -13.11 -19.02
CA PRO A 214 12.16 -13.25 -20.46
C PRO A 214 13.66 -13.13 -20.74
N ALA A 215 14.17 -14.08 -21.54
CA ALA A 215 15.56 -14.12 -21.98
C ALA A 215 15.97 -12.81 -22.68
#